data_AF-A0A0X3U7Z2-F1
#
_entry.id   AF-A0A0X3U7Z2-F1
#
_cell.length_a   1.000
_cell.length_b   1.000
_cell.length_c   1.000
_cell.angle_alpha   90.00
_cell.angle_beta   90.00
_cell.angle_gamma   90.00
#
_symmetry.space_group_name_H-M   'P 1'
#
loop_
_entity.id
_entity.type
_entity.pdbx_description
1 polymer ?
#
loop_
_entity_poly.entity_id
_entity_poly.type
_entity_poly.pdbx_seq_one_letter_code
_entity_poly.pdbx_strand_id
1 'polypeptide(L)'
;MYKLIAIAVASLLATGTVHAKSLSNQLVGQWQSQCKKASGRYLQVISRFTEAGEYRATSNFYTDSACSAPMGMEIVSTGRYRLGALFTTAAGESAQEIDLDVGELRSGGMTLPGAGERVHQIISIIDGRLVFGDAPGLPAVTGGQRPTKLNKNFYSNKQ
;
A
#
# COMPACT_ATOMS: atom_id res chain seq x y z
N MET A 1 -65.13 32.50 1.03
CA MET A 1 -64.40 31.55 1.91
C MET A 1 -63.49 30.72 1.02
N TYR A 2 -62.18 30.99 1.04
CA TYR A 2 -61.19 30.32 0.17
C TYR A 2 -60.56 29.13 0.91
N LYS A 3 -60.49 27.96 0.27
CA LYS A 3 -59.57 26.88 0.66
C LYS A 3 -58.83 26.38 -0.59
N LEU A 4 -57.59 26.84 -0.73
CA LEU A 4 -56.61 26.28 -1.65
C LEU A 4 -55.94 25.10 -0.94
N ILE A 5 -56.03 23.90 -1.50
CA ILE A 5 -55.29 22.73 -1.07
C ILE A 5 -53.99 22.70 -1.87
N ALA A 6 -52.86 22.98 -1.21
CA ALA A 6 -51.54 22.83 -1.79
C ALA A 6 -51.09 21.37 -1.62
N ILE A 7 -50.97 20.65 -2.74
CA ILE A 7 -50.34 19.32 -2.78
C ILE A 7 -48.85 19.56 -3.00
N ALA A 8 -48.06 19.38 -1.94
CA ALA A 8 -46.60 19.36 -2.04
C ALA A 8 -46.15 17.99 -2.56
N VAL A 9 -45.69 17.94 -3.81
CA VAL A 9 -44.99 16.78 -4.36
C VAL A 9 -43.54 16.87 -3.88
N ALA A 10 -43.20 16.09 -2.85
CA ALA A 10 -41.82 15.93 -2.39
C ALA A 10 -41.08 14.96 -3.33
N SER A 11 -40.35 15.51 -4.28
CA SER A 11 -39.41 14.76 -5.11
C SER A 11 -38.23 14.30 -4.24
N LEU A 12 -38.22 13.04 -3.81
CA LEU A 12 -37.02 12.43 -3.23
C LEU A 12 -35.96 12.26 -4.33
N LEU A 13 -34.98 13.17 -4.35
CA LEU A 13 -33.71 12.91 -5.01
C LEU A 13 -32.97 11.85 -4.18
N ALA A 14 -33.01 10.60 -4.65
CA ALA A 14 -32.13 9.55 -4.18
C ALA A 14 -30.69 9.92 -4.59
N THR A 15 -30.00 10.65 -3.73
CA THR A 15 -28.55 10.84 -3.82
C THR A 15 -27.91 9.48 -3.53
N GLY A 16 -27.60 8.73 -4.58
CA GLY A 16 -26.70 7.59 -4.49
C GLY A 16 -25.37 8.09 -3.95
N THR A 17 -25.13 7.89 -2.66
CA THR A 17 -23.83 8.14 -2.06
C THR A 17 -22.89 7.08 -2.61
N VAL A 18 -22.15 7.42 -3.67
CA VAL A 18 -20.94 6.69 -4.04
C VAL A 18 -19.99 6.88 -2.87
N HIS A 19 -20.05 5.97 -1.90
CA HIS A 19 -19.09 5.92 -0.81
C HIS A 19 -17.71 5.73 -1.44
N ALA A 20 -16.94 6.81 -1.50
CA ALA A 20 -15.50 6.71 -1.77
C ALA A 20 -14.97 5.72 -0.73
N LYS A 21 -14.56 4.53 -1.16
CA LYS A 21 -13.94 3.55 -0.26
C LYS A 21 -12.77 4.28 0.39
N SER A 22 -12.73 4.34 1.72
CA SER A 22 -11.56 4.86 2.42
C SER A 22 -10.31 4.12 1.92
N LEU A 23 -9.17 4.80 1.87
CA LEU A 23 -7.93 4.16 1.43
C LEU A 23 -7.63 2.89 2.25
N SER A 24 -8.05 2.88 3.53
CA SER A 24 -8.07 1.69 4.40
C SER A 24 -8.78 0.49 3.77
N ASN A 25 -10.01 0.66 3.28
CA ASN A 25 -10.76 -0.42 2.65
C ASN A 25 -10.21 -0.79 1.27
N GLN A 26 -9.60 0.17 0.56
CA GLN A 26 -9.00 -0.10 -0.74
C GLN A 26 -7.69 -0.90 -0.61
N LEU A 27 -6.90 -0.65 0.43
CA LEU A 27 -5.61 -1.30 0.68
C LEU A 27 -5.76 -2.80 0.97
N VAL A 28 -6.84 -3.21 1.64
CA VAL A 28 -7.07 -4.63 1.98
C VAL A 28 -7.09 -5.50 0.74
N GLY A 29 -6.40 -6.63 0.79
CA GLY A 29 -6.23 -7.58 -0.31
C GLY A 29 -4.77 -7.84 -0.63
N GLN A 30 -4.54 -8.51 -1.77
CA GLN A 30 -3.20 -8.85 -2.25
C GLN A 30 -2.79 -7.90 -3.38
N TRP A 31 -1.52 -7.54 -3.38
CA TRP A 31 -0.88 -6.62 -4.30
C TRP A 31 0.42 -7.23 -4.80
N GLN A 32 0.62 -7.24 -6.11
CA GLN A 32 1.84 -7.74 -6.73
C GLN A 32 2.57 -6.60 -7.42
N SER A 33 3.81 -6.36 -7.02
CA SER A 33 4.66 -5.33 -7.61
C SER A 33 5.02 -5.66 -9.06
N GLN A 34 5.43 -4.63 -9.79
CA GLN A 34 6.23 -4.81 -10.99
C GLN A 34 7.50 -5.62 -10.67
N CYS A 35 8.02 -6.32 -11.69
CA CYS A 35 9.38 -6.87 -11.63
C CYS A 35 10.38 -5.72 -11.83
N LYS A 36 11.26 -5.46 -10.86
CA LYS A 36 12.25 -4.37 -10.94
C LYS A 36 13.64 -4.82 -10.53
N LYS A 37 14.66 -4.26 -11.17
CA LYS A 37 16.05 -4.51 -10.80
C LYS A 37 16.39 -3.74 -9.52
N ALA A 38 16.84 -4.45 -8.49
CA ALA A 38 17.32 -3.92 -7.22
C ALA A 38 18.60 -4.68 -6.81
N SER A 39 19.66 -3.94 -6.49
CA SER A 39 20.95 -4.51 -6.05
C SER A 39 21.49 -5.64 -6.95
N GLY A 40 21.39 -5.46 -8.27
CA GLY A 40 21.90 -6.41 -9.26
C GLY A 40 20.97 -7.59 -9.59
N ARG A 41 19.86 -7.77 -8.88
CA ARG A 41 18.88 -8.84 -9.11
C ARG A 41 17.52 -8.25 -9.48
N TYR A 42 16.65 -9.04 -10.09
CA TYR A 42 15.26 -8.63 -10.27
C TYR A 42 14.44 -9.07 -9.06
N LEU A 43 13.55 -8.20 -8.61
CA LEU A 43 12.73 -8.36 -7.42
C LEU A 43 11.26 -8.16 -7.80
N GLN A 44 10.42 -9.03 -7.28
CA GLN A 44 8.97 -8.82 -7.22
C GLN A 44 8.50 -9.03 -5.78
N VAL A 45 7.67 -8.11 -5.30
CA VAL A 45 7.08 -8.15 -3.97
C VAL A 45 5.60 -8.47 -4.10
N ILE A 46 5.15 -9.50 -3.39
CA ILE A 46 3.74 -9.81 -3.20
C ILE A 46 3.37 -9.41 -1.78
N SER A 47 2.51 -8.41 -1.63
CA SER A 47 2.06 -7.88 -0.34
C SER A 47 0.59 -8.21 -0.12
N ARG A 48 0.21 -8.56 1.10
CA ARG A 48 -1.18 -8.73 1.52
C ARG A 48 -1.44 -7.88 2.75
N PHE A 49 -2.56 -7.16 2.75
CA PHE A 49 -3.05 -6.37 3.89
C PHE A 49 -4.44 -6.87 4.30
N THR A 50 -4.70 -6.93 5.60
CA THR A 50 -5.99 -7.40 6.17
C THR A 50 -6.71 -6.28 6.92
N GLU A 51 -8.04 -6.40 7.05
CA GLU A 51 -8.86 -5.43 7.81
C GLU A 51 -8.43 -5.33 9.29
N ALA A 52 -7.83 -6.39 9.84
CA ALA A 52 -7.31 -6.43 11.21
C ALA A 52 -6.02 -5.61 11.41
N GLY A 53 -5.50 -4.99 10.35
CA GLY A 53 -4.25 -4.23 10.39
C GLY A 53 -3.01 -5.12 10.38
N GLU A 54 -3.08 -6.29 9.72
CA GLU A 54 -1.94 -7.18 9.53
C GLU A 54 -1.43 -7.11 8.10
N TYR A 55 -0.12 -7.31 7.92
CA TYR A 55 0.47 -7.43 6.60
C TYR A 55 1.39 -8.65 6.49
N ARG A 56 1.52 -9.14 5.25
CA ARG A 56 2.54 -10.10 4.82
C ARG A 56 3.11 -9.63 3.49
N ALA A 57 4.43 -9.45 3.41
CA ALA A 57 5.14 -9.15 2.18
C ALA A 57 6.11 -10.28 1.86
N THR A 58 6.18 -10.66 0.59
CA THR A 58 7.04 -11.73 0.08
C THR A 58 7.85 -11.20 -1.08
N SER A 59 9.15 -11.09 -0.88
CA SER A 59 10.13 -10.59 -1.83
C SER A 59 10.81 -11.77 -2.53
N ASN A 60 10.46 -11.98 -3.79
CA ASN A 60 11.01 -13.04 -4.64
C ASN A 60 12.08 -12.47 -5.58
N PHE A 61 13.20 -13.19 -5.70
CA PHE A 61 14.33 -12.77 -6.52
C PHE A 61 14.46 -13.61 -7.79
N TYR A 62 14.79 -12.93 -8.89
CA TYR A 62 14.82 -13.47 -10.25
C TYR A 62 16.08 -13.03 -10.98
N THR A 63 16.49 -13.82 -11.97
CA THR A 63 17.62 -13.49 -12.86
C THR A 63 17.24 -12.64 -14.06
N ASP A 64 15.94 -12.54 -14.38
CA ASP A 64 15.41 -11.87 -15.56
C ASP A 64 14.38 -10.78 -15.23
N SER A 65 14.19 -9.84 -16.15
CA SER A 65 13.26 -8.71 -16.01
C SER A 65 11.79 -9.08 -16.13
N ALA A 66 11.47 -10.28 -16.59
CA ALA A 66 10.10 -10.78 -16.64
C ALA A 66 9.70 -11.51 -15.35
N CYS A 67 10.63 -11.69 -14.40
CA CYS A 67 10.41 -12.47 -13.17
C CYS A 67 9.92 -13.90 -13.48
N SER A 68 10.53 -14.54 -14.48
CA SER A 68 10.17 -15.88 -14.95
C SER A 68 11.16 -16.98 -14.54
N ALA A 69 12.40 -16.59 -14.20
CA ALA A 69 13.48 -17.47 -13.75
C ALA A 69 13.81 -17.18 -12.27
N PRO A 70 13.12 -17.86 -11.32
CA PRO A 70 13.32 -17.64 -9.90
C PRO A 70 14.70 -18.14 -9.45
N MET A 71 15.31 -17.41 -8.52
CA MET A 71 16.60 -17.78 -7.93
C MET A 71 16.48 -18.72 -6.72
N GLY A 72 15.25 -19.10 -6.33
CA GLY A 72 14.99 -19.90 -5.13
C GLY A 72 15.24 -19.16 -3.80
N MET A 73 15.43 -17.83 -3.84
CA MET A 73 15.53 -16.97 -2.65
C MET A 73 14.24 -16.20 -2.46
N GLU A 74 13.73 -16.22 -1.23
CA GLU A 74 12.55 -15.49 -0.80
C GLU A 74 12.84 -14.82 0.54
N ILE A 75 12.45 -13.56 0.68
CA ILE A 75 12.39 -12.88 1.98
C ILE A 75 10.92 -12.66 2.32
N VAL A 76 10.49 -13.13 3.50
CA VAL A 76 9.15 -12.91 4.02
C VAL A 76 9.22 -11.93 5.18
N SER A 77 8.40 -10.88 5.11
CA SER A 77 8.17 -9.94 6.20
C SER A 77 6.70 -10.02 6.61
N THR A 78 6.42 -10.16 7.89
CA THR A 78 5.05 -10.12 8.43
C THR A 78 4.98 -9.23 9.65
N GLY A 79 3.81 -8.65 9.89
CA GLY A 79 3.59 -7.85 11.08
C GLY A 79 2.27 -7.09 11.03
N ARG A 80 2.26 -5.93 11.69
CA ARG A 80 1.09 -5.05 11.74
C ARG A 80 1.32 -3.77 10.96
N TYR A 81 0.26 -3.20 10.42
CA TYR A 81 0.32 -1.88 9.81
C TYR A 81 -0.66 -0.92 10.49
N ARG A 82 -0.32 0.36 10.47
CA ARG A 82 -1.20 1.45 10.90
C ARG A 82 -1.21 2.53 9.84
N LEU A 83 -2.39 3.02 9.50
CA LEU A 83 -2.55 4.17 8.63
C LEU A 83 -2.56 5.45 9.45
N GLY A 84 -1.80 6.44 9.00
CA GLY A 84 -1.69 7.75 9.65
C GLY A 84 -2.40 8.85 8.88
N ALA A 85 -1.83 10.04 8.90
CA ALA A 85 -2.43 11.22 8.32
C ALA A 85 -2.56 11.12 6.79
N LEU A 86 -3.64 11.71 6.26
CA LEU A 86 -3.77 12.01 4.84
C LEU A 86 -3.13 13.37 4.57
N PHE A 87 -2.40 13.47 3.47
CA PHE A 87 -1.76 14.71 3.05
C PHE A 87 -1.60 14.75 1.53
N THR A 88 -1.26 15.92 1.01
CA THR A 88 -0.92 16.11 -0.41
C THR A 88 0.59 16.19 -0.54
N THR A 89 1.18 15.37 -1.41
CA THR A 89 2.62 15.41 -1.70
C THR A 89 3.01 16.74 -2.35
N ALA A 90 4.30 17.05 -2.40
CA ALA A 90 4.81 18.22 -3.13
C ALA A 90 4.47 18.21 -4.65
N ALA A 91 4.17 17.04 -5.21
CA ALA A 91 3.77 16.89 -6.62
C ALA A 91 2.24 16.91 -6.82
N GLY A 92 1.45 17.13 -5.75
CA GLY A 92 0.01 17.32 -5.82
C GLY A 92 -0.83 16.05 -5.69
N GLU A 93 -0.24 14.89 -5.40
CA GLU A 93 -1.00 13.65 -5.21
C GLU A 93 -1.51 13.53 -3.77
N SER A 94 -2.69 12.95 -3.60
CA SER A 94 -3.13 12.49 -2.29
C SER A 94 -2.33 11.26 -1.87
N ALA A 95 -1.75 11.31 -0.67
CA ALA A 95 -1.03 10.21 -0.05
C ALA A 95 -1.49 10.03 1.40
N GLN A 96 -1.26 8.84 1.93
CA GLN A 96 -1.47 8.52 3.33
C GLN A 96 -0.20 7.96 3.94
N GLU A 97 0.07 8.34 5.18
CA GLU A 97 1.11 7.69 5.98
C GLU A 97 0.75 6.23 6.25
N ILE A 98 1.74 5.35 6.21
CA ILE A 98 1.64 3.98 6.69
C ILE A 98 2.87 3.64 7.50
N ASP A 99 2.67 3.07 8.68
CA ASP A 99 3.73 2.48 9.49
C ASP A 99 3.58 0.97 9.46
N LEU A 100 4.70 0.26 9.22
CA LEU A 100 4.76 -1.19 9.27
C LEU A 100 5.59 -1.60 10.48
N ASP A 101 4.94 -2.17 11.50
CA ASP A 101 5.60 -2.82 12.63
C ASP A 101 6.01 -4.23 12.19
N VAL A 102 7.30 -4.46 11.93
CA VAL A 102 7.82 -5.75 11.48
C VAL A 102 7.86 -6.71 12.66
N GLY A 103 7.03 -7.75 12.63
CA GLY A 103 7.03 -8.80 13.65
C GLY A 103 8.04 -9.91 13.35
N GLU A 104 8.10 -10.33 12.10
CA GLU A 104 9.00 -11.39 11.62
C GLU A 104 9.60 -10.96 10.29
N LEU A 105 10.90 -11.26 10.12
CA LEU A 105 11.60 -11.14 8.87
C LEU A 105 12.45 -12.40 8.68
N ARG A 106 12.24 -13.15 7.60
CA ARG A 106 12.93 -14.42 7.37
C ARG A 106 13.36 -14.64 5.93
N SER A 107 14.40 -15.46 5.76
CA SER A 107 14.87 -15.97 4.47
C SER A 107 15.37 -17.39 4.63
N GLY A 108 14.85 -18.33 3.83
CA GLY A 108 15.32 -19.73 3.83
C GLY A 108 15.27 -20.43 5.20
N GLY A 109 14.28 -20.09 6.04
CA GLY A 109 14.14 -20.64 7.39
C GLY A 109 14.97 -19.94 8.47
N MET A 110 15.78 -18.94 8.12
CA MET A 110 16.52 -18.13 9.08
C MET A 110 15.82 -16.80 9.34
N THR A 111 15.77 -16.38 10.61
CA THR A 111 15.35 -15.03 10.98
C THR A 111 16.43 -14.02 10.61
N LEU A 112 16.05 -12.97 9.89
CA LEU A 112 16.93 -11.87 9.50
C LEU A 112 16.85 -10.73 10.53
N PRO A 113 17.92 -9.92 10.67
CA PRO A 113 17.84 -8.67 11.43
C PRO A 113 16.81 -7.73 10.78
N GLY A 114 16.00 -7.07 11.60
CA GLY A 114 14.90 -6.20 11.16
C GLY A 114 13.54 -6.55 11.77
N ALA A 115 13.40 -7.73 12.40
CA ALA A 115 12.27 -8.00 13.27
C ALA A 115 12.28 -7.04 14.47
N GLY A 116 11.11 -6.48 14.80
CA GLY A 116 10.93 -5.42 15.80
C GLY A 116 11.14 -4.00 15.28
N GLU A 117 11.61 -3.83 14.04
CA GLU A 117 11.73 -2.50 13.44
C GLU A 117 10.37 -1.95 13.00
N ARG A 118 10.26 -0.62 13.05
CA ARG A 118 9.15 0.12 12.46
C ARG A 118 9.61 0.77 11.17
N VAL A 119 8.94 0.46 10.08
CA VAL A 119 9.16 1.10 8.77
C VAL A 119 8.16 2.24 8.61
N HIS A 120 8.67 3.46 8.43
CA HIS A 120 7.84 4.64 8.19
C HIS A 120 7.74 4.94 6.69
N GLN A 121 6.54 4.83 6.13
CA GLN A 121 6.29 4.96 4.70
C GLN A 121 5.10 5.86 4.39
N ILE A 122 4.94 6.23 3.13
CA ILE A 122 3.69 6.78 2.60
C ILE A 122 3.19 5.86 1.49
N ILE A 123 1.88 5.86 1.27
CA ILE A 123 1.23 5.12 0.18
C ILE A 123 0.17 5.97 -0.50
N SER A 124 -0.16 5.60 -1.73
CA SER A 124 -1.36 6.04 -2.42
C SER A 124 -1.91 4.90 -3.27
N ILE A 125 -3.21 4.91 -3.55
CA ILE A 125 -3.85 4.04 -4.53
C ILE A 125 -4.32 4.92 -5.67
N ILE A 126 -3.60 4.86 -6.80
CA ILE A 126 -3.82 5.71 -7.97
C ILE A 126 -4.20 4.78 -9.12
N ASP A 127 -5.40 4.97 -9.70
CA ASP A 127 -5.92 4.14 -10.80
C ASP A 127 -5.84 2.62 -10.51
N GLY A 128 -6.15 2.22 -9.28
CA GLY A 128 -6.11 0.82 -8.84
C GLY A 128 -4.70 0.26 -8.61
N ARG A 129 -3.66 1.11 -8.59
CA ARG A 129 -2.27 0.73 -8.32
C ARG A 129 -1.82 1.22 -6.95
N LEU A 130 -1.28 0.33 -6.13
CA LEU A 130 -0.64 0.69 -4.86
C LEU A 130 0.77 1.23 -5.14
N VAL A 131 1.01 2.46 -4.72
CA VAL A 131 2.29 3.16 -4.89
C VAL A 131 2.85 3.50 -3.51
N PHE A 132 4.10 3.13 -3.24
CA PHE A 132 4.80 3.49 -2.02
C PHE A 132 5.64 4.76 -2.20
N GLY A 133 5.99 5.38 -1.07
CA GLY A 133 6.94 6.49 -1.01
C GLY A 133 8.31 6.16 -1.59
N ASP A 134 8.95 7.17 -2.17
CA ASP A 134 10.29 7.12 -2.72
C ASP A 134 11.32 7.29 -1.62
N ALA A 135 11.75 6.15 -1.05
CA ALA A 135 12.82 6.08 -0.07
C ALA A 135 14.12 5.64 -0.76
N PRO A 136 15.29 6.19 -0.36
CA PRO A 136 16.59 5.73 -0.87
C PRO A 136 16.99 4.32 -0.40
N GLY A 137 16.13 3.65 0.40
CA GLY A 137 16.30 2.28 0.86
C GLY A 137 15.68 2.03 2.23
N LEU A 138 15.69 0.77 2.67
CA LEU A 138 15.20 0.35 3.99
C LEU A 138 15.80 1.14 5.17
N PRO A 139 17.12 1.44 5.22
CA PRO A 139 17.70 2.15 6.36
C PRO A 139 17.12 3.54 6.61
N ALA A 140 16.69 4.25 5.56
CA ALA A 140 16.09 5.57 5.71
C ALA A 140 14.74 5.48 6.43
N VAL A 141 13.92 4.52 6.02
CA VAL A 141 12.55 4.37 6.53
C VAL A 141 12.48 3.68 7.88
N THR A 142 13.46 2.83 8.22
CA THR A 142 13.57 2.23 9.55
C THR A 142 14.24 3.16 10.55
N GLY A 143 15.06 4.12 10.10
CA GLY A 143 15.62 5.21 10.92
C GLY A 143 14.63 6.33 11.28
N GLY A 144 13.34 6.17 10.99
CA GLY A 144 12.31 7.17 11.32
C GLY A 144 12.01 8.19 10.22
N GLN A 145 12.76 8.19 9.11
CA GLN A 145 12.53 9.16 8.04
C GLN A 145 11.40 8.70 7.13
N ARG A 146 10.27 9.41 7.18
CA ARG A 146 9.15 9.16 6.28
C ARG A 146 9.42 9.79 4.90
N PRO A 147 9.24 9.06 3.78
CA PRO A 147 9.33 9.64 2.45
C PRO A 147 8.27 10.71 2.22
N THR A 148 8.60 11.73 1.43
CA THR A 148 7.71 12.87 1.14
C THR A 148 7.16 12.87 -0.29
N LYS A 149 7.62 11.93 -1.12
CA LYS A 149 7.24 11.77 -2.54
C LYS A 149 6.85 10.32 -2.80
N LEU A 150 5.96 10.08 -3.76
CA LEU A 150 5.58 8.74 -4.21
C LEU A 150 6.52 8.24 -5.32
N ASN A 151 6.91 6.97 -5.26
CA ASN A 151 7.69 6.32 -6.32
C ASN A 151 6.77 5.74 -7.40
N LYS A 152 6.29 6.60 -8.31
CA LYS A 152 5.38 6.18 -9.40
C LYS A 152 6.03 5.22 -10.40
N ASN A 153 7.36 5.06 -10.37
CA ASN A 153 8.09 4.14 -11.24
C ASN A 153 8.08 2.70 -10.72
N PHE A 154 7.60 2.48 -9.49
CA PHE A 154 7.45 1.17 -8.87
C PHE A 154 6.11 1.08 -8.13
N TYR A 155 5.21 0.29 -8.69
CA TYR A 155 3.87 0.11 -8.15
C TYR A 155 3.47 -1.35 -8.11
N SER A 156 2.37 -1.62 -7.42
CA SER A 156 1.75 -2.94 -7.34
C SER A 156 0.33 -2.92 -7.86
N ASN A 157 -0.06 -3.97 -8.59
CA ASN A 157 -1.42 -4.19 -9.05
C ASN A 157 -2.15 -5.10 -8.07
N LYS A 158 -3.42 -4.80 -7.82
CA LYS A 158 -4.28 -5.67 -7.01
C LYS A 158 -4.47 -7.01 -7.73
N GLN A 159 -4.47 -8.11 -6.96
CA GLN A 159 -4.70 -9.48 -7.44
C GLN A 159 -6.11 -9.94 -7.11
#